data_AF-W7ATK1-F1
#
_entry.id   AF-W7ATK1-F1
#
_cell.length_a   1.000
_cell.length_b   1.000
_cell.length_c   1.000
_cell.angle_alpha   90.00
_cell.angle_beta   90.00
_cell.angle_gamma   90.00
#
_symmetry.space_group_name_H-M   'P 1'
#
loop_
_entity.id
_entity.type
_entity.pdbx_description
1 polymer ?
#
loop_
_entity_poly.entity_id
_entity_poly.type
_entity_poly.pdbx_seq_one_letter_code
_entity_poly.pdbx_strand_id
1 'polypeptide(L)'
;MLLIKIQKAKTKNRKEEKIKMGADIHLFVEKKNQDNEWKAVLYEDGSYDGLYDVRNYSVFAILADVRNGYGFAGGDIGDAFNPVSFPKGIPYNASEEFLKVRETWDIDGHSDSYLTLKELRDFNWDQKTMKRGFVDEEGYKEFLKTNEVNSWSTDVFGNVGKISNDDMELLVSGKLKLTPFKPYYTQVECEVTYTVEAAWFFGKSFTLFRRFR
;
A
#
# COMPACT_ATOMS: atom_id res chain seq x y z
N MET A 1 2.67 1.25 10.81
CA MET A 1 1.42 1.16 11.60
C MET A 1 0.64 2.44 11.42
N LEU A 2 -0.68 2.34 11.19
CA LEU A 2 -1.55 3.49 11.12
C LEU A 2 -2.71 3.35 12.10
N LEU A 3 -2.85 4.30 13.02
CA LEU A 3 -4.06 4.46 13.82
C LEU A 3 -5.01 5.46 13.13
N ILE A 4 -6.21 5.05 12.74
CA ILE A 4 -7.21 5.94 12.15
C ILE A 4 -8.32 6.25 13.17
N LYS A 5 -8.57 7.55 13.44
CA LYS A 5 -9.57 8.01 14.43
C LYS A 5 -10.91 8.44 13.80
N ILE A 6 -12.06 7.85 14.20
CA ILE A 6 -13.37 7.95 13.50
C ILE A 6 -14.63 8.01 14.43
N GLN A 7 -15.88 8.21 13.95
CA GLN A 7 -17.11 8.44 14.77
C GLN A 7 -18.47 7.86 14.21
N LYS A 8 -19.01 6.74 14.79
CA LYS A 8 -20.44 6.16 14.94
C LYS A 8 -21.17 5.45 13.75
N ALA A 9 -21.71 4.19 13.75
CA ALA A 9 -21.93 3.05 14.69
C ALA A 9 -22.55 1.74 14.03
N LYS A 10 -22.28 0.53 14.61
CA LYS A 10 -22.94 -0.84 14.60
C LYS A 10 -23.19 -1.58 13.23
N THR A 11 -23.03 -2.92 13.00
CA THR A 11 -23.50 -4.18 13.68
C THR A 11 -22.94 -5.49 13.00
N LYS A 12 -22.82 -6.63 13.75
CA LYS A 12 -22.87 -8.13 13.47
C LYS A 12 -22.40 -8.75 12.12
N ASN A 13 -21.91 -10.00 11.95
CA ASN A 13 -21.17 -11.08 12.68
C ASN A 13 -21.08 -12.31 11.72
N ARG A 14 -19.87 -12.83 11.34
CA ARG A 14 -19.57 -14.29 11.09
C ARG A 14 -18.08 -14.51 10.72
N LYS A 15 -17.48 -15.59 11.23
CA LYS A 15 -16.04 -15.93 11.16
C LYS A 15 -15.70 -17.00 10.10
N GLU A 16 -14.53 -16.86 9.46
CA GLU A 16 -13.65 -17.94 9.00
C GLU A 16 -12.18 -17.46 9.09
N GLU A 17 -11.27 -18.31 9.60
CA GLU A 17 -9.84 -18.03 9.77
C GLU A 17 -9.05 -18.28 8.48
N LYS A 18 -8.15 -17.35 8.14
CA LYS A 18 -7.27 -17.42 6.96
C LYS A 18 -5.80 -17.32 7.38
N ILE A 19 -4.97 -18.15 6.75
CA ILE A 19 -3.53 -18.28 6.99
C ILE A 19 -2.83 -16.94 6.68
N LYS A 20 -2.15 -16.35 7.67
CA LYS A 20 -1.39 -15.09 7.55
C LYS A 20 -0.06 -15.33 6.83
N MET A 21 0.11 -14.73 5.66
CA MET A 21 1.42 -14.49 5.02
C MET A 21 1.83 -13.03 5.28
N GLY A 22 3.13 -12.75 5.45
CA GLY A 22 3.70 -11.50 6.01
C GLY A 22 3.01 -10.19 5.62
N ALA A 23 2.18 -9.70 6.54
CA ALA A 23 1.44 -8.44 6.48
C ALA A 23 2.34 -7.27 6.86
N ASP A 24 2.17 -6.11 6.21
CA ASP A 24 3.16 -5.03 6.25
C ASP A 24 2.55 -3.64 6.57
N ILE A 25 1.26 -3.60 6.89
CA ILE A 25 0.64 -2.50 7.63
C ILE A 25 -0.31 -3.03 8.68
N HIS A 26 -0.03 -2.68 9.93
CA HIS A 26 -0.98 -2.86 11.02
C HIS A 26 -1.87 -1.63 11.09
N LEU A 27 -3.17 -1.85 10.95
CA LEU A 27 -4.19 -0.82 11.01
C LEU A 27 -5.00 -0.99 12.29
N PHE A 28 -5.01 0.03 13.14
CA PHE A 28 -5.92 0.12 14.27
C PHE A 28 -6.90 1.26 14.04
N VAL A 29 -8.16 1.08 14.43
CA VAL A 29 -9.15 2.14 14.32
C VAL A 29 -9.71 2.45 15.69
N GLU A 30 -9.64 3.71 16.10
CA GLU A 30 -10.25 4.20 17.33
C GLU A 30 -11.39 5.14 17.02
N LYS A 31 -12.32 5.25 17.96
CA LYS A 31 -13.43 6.17 17.87
C LYS A 31 -13.72 6.83 19.20
N LYS A 32 -14.03 8.13 19.17
CA LYS A 32 -14.54 8.83 20.35
C LYS A 32 -16.00 8.45 20.63
N ASN A 33 -16.29 8.01 21.86
CA ASN A 33 -17.66 7.71 22.31
C ASN A 33 -18.37 9.00 22.80
N GLN A 34 -19.58 8.85 23.36
CA GLN A 34 -20.36 10.00 23.88
C GLN A 34 -19.73 10.61 25.14
N ASP A 35 -18.94 9.82 25.86
CA ASP A 35 -18.26 10.19 27.10
C ASP A 35 -16.87 10.79 26.85
N ASN A 36 -16.54 11.13 25.59
CA ASN A 36 -15.25 11.65 25.16
C ASN A 36 -14.04 10.70 25.31
N GLU A 37 -14.28 9.40 25.40
CA GLU A 37 -13.22 8.38 25.47
C GLU A 37 -12.93 7.78 24.09
N TRP A 38 -11.66 7.49 23.80
CA TRP A 38 -11.27 6.71 22.63
C TRP A 38 -11.53 5.24 22.90
N LYS A 39 -12.34 4.62 22.05
CA LYS A 39 -12.63 3.20 22.07
C LYS A 39 -12.27 2.58 20.74
N ALA A 40 -11.60 1.44 20.80
CA ALA A 40 -11.27 0.68 19.63
C ALA A 40 -12.54 0.28 18.85
N VAL A 41 -12.44 0.36 17.53
CA VAL A 41 -13.47 -0.14 16.63
C VAL A 41 -13.14 -1.60 16.33
N LEU A 42 -13.98 -2.48 16.84
CA LEU A 42 -13.93 -3.91 16.53
C LEU A 42 -14.58 -4.19 15.17
N TYR A 43 -14.03 -5.16 14.45
CA TYR A 43 -14.66 -5.72 13.25
C TYR A 43 -15.81 -6.68 13.60
N GLU A 44 -16.55 -7.09 12.57
CA GLU A 44 -17.66 -8.03 12.70
C GLU A 44 -17.23 -9.40 13.25
N ASP A 45 -15.95 -9.77 13.12
CA ASP A 45 -15.38 -10.99 13.71
C ASP A 45 -14.83 -10.79 15.14
N GLY A 46 -14.90 -9.56 15.66
CA GLY A 46 -14.35 -9.16 16.96
C GLY A 46 -12.85 -8.91 16.96
N SER A 47 -12.19 -8.88 15.79
CA SER A 47 -10.76 -8.58 15.68
C SER A 47 -10.48 -7.08 15.54
N TYR A 48 -9.21 -6.72 15.74
CA TYR A 48 -8.66 -5.38 15.47
C TYR A 48 -7.89 -5.30 14.14
N ASP A 49 -7.66 -6.44 13.47
CA ASP A 49 -6.64 -6.59 12.41
C ASP A 49 -7.24 -7.06 11.06
N GLY A 50 -8.56 -6.98 10.89
CA GLY A 50 -9.30 -7.60 9.79
C GLY A 50 -9.52 -6.74 8.52
N LEU A 51 -9.08 -5.47 8.48
CA LEU A 51 -9.36 -4.61 7.31
C LEU A 51 -8.33 -4.67 6.20
N TYR A 52 -7.06 -4.85 6.55
CA TYR A 52 -5.97 -4.60 5.61
C TYR A 52 -4.78 -5.48 5.96
N ASP A 53 -4.72 -6.64 5.34
CA ASP A 53 -3.66 -7.65 5.49
C ASP A 53 -2.74 -7.71 4.26
N VAL A 54 -2.89 -6.77 3.32
CA VAL A 54 -2.09 -6.72 2.09
C VAL A 54 -0.91 -5.79 2.25
N ARG A 55 0.24 -6.21 1.71
CA ARG A 55 1.44 -5.38 1.57
C ARG A 55 1.24 -4.40 0.41
N ASN A 56 1.19 -3.10 0.70
CA ASN A 56 1.08 -2.05 -0.31
C ASN A 56 1.94 -0.85 0.09
N TYR A 57 3.17 -0.82 -0.42
CA TYR A 57 4.14 0.24 -0.07
C TYR A 57 3.68 1.63 -0.49
N SER A 58 2.93 1.77 -1.59
CA SER A 58 2.35 3.06 -1.99
C SER A 58 1.40 3.60 -0.91
N VAL A 59 0.56 2.74 -0.33
CA VAL A 59 -0.33 3.14 0.76
C VAL A 59 0.47 3.56 2.01
N PHE A 60 1.60 2.91 2.30
CA PHE A 60 2.41 3.26 3.49
C PHE A 60 3.12 4.60 3.29
N ALA A 61 3.65 4.82 2.08
CA ALA A 61 4.26 6.06 1.65
C ALA A 61 3.26 7.21 1.68
N ILE A 62 2.08 7.04 1.08
CA ILE A 62 1.02 8.07 1.07
C ILE A 62 0.57 8.39 2.49
N LEU A 63 0.36 7.40 3.36
CA LEU A 63 -0.21 7.65 4.69
C LEU A 63 0.80 8.22 5.69
N ALA A 64 2.06 7.76 5.63
CA ALA A 64 3.03 8.03 6.68
C ALA A 64 4.48 8.13 6.21
N ASP A 65 4.75 8.35 4.92
CA ASP A 65 6.12 8.46 4.36
C ASP A 65 6.99 7.20 4.58
N VAL A 66 6.36 6.04 4.82
CA VAL A 66 7.10 4.81 5.11
C VAL A 66 7.53 4.17 3.79
N ARG A 67 8.85 4.04 3.60
CA ARG A 67 9.49 3.49 2.38
C ARG A 67 9.05 4.25 1.12
N ASN A 68 8.99 5.56 1.21
CA ASN A 68 8.48 6.40 0.14
C ASN A 68 9.42 6.44 -1.07
N GLY A 69 8.97 5.94 -2.22
CA GLY A 69 9.79 5.77 -3.43
C GLY A 69 10.64 4.49 -3.46
N TYR A 70 10.57 3.66 -2.41
CA TYR A 70 11.38 2.44 -2.32
C TYR A 70 10.57 1.20 -1.93
N GLY A 71 10.84 0.09 -2.60
CA GLY A 71 10.18 -1.20 -2.36
C GLY A 71 10.94 -2.10 -1.39
N PHE A 72 10.76 -3.40 -1.60
CA PHE A 72 11.54 -4.42 -0.89
C PHE A 72 13.03 -4.29 -1.24
N ALA A 73 13.90 -4.53 -0.25
CA ALA A 73 15.36 -4.40 -0.38
C ALA A 73 15.86 -3.02 -0.91
N GLY A 74 15.05 -1.96 -0.81
CA GLY A 74 15.44 -0.61 -1.21
C GLY A 74 15.42 -0.36 -2.72
N GLY A 75 14.81 -1.25 -3.51
CA GLY A 75 14.69 -1.03 -4.95
C GLY A 75 13.75 0.14 -5.27
N ASP A 76 14.06 0.85 -6.35
CA ASP A 76 13.27 2.00 -6.85
C ASP A 76 11.91 1.54 -7.38
N ILE A 77 10.83 2.12 -6.86
CA ILE A 77 9.46 1.82 -7.26
C ILE A 77 8.75 3.00 -7.93
N GLY A 78 9.40 4.16 -8.04
CA GLY A 78 8.72 5.40 -8.39
C GLY A 78 9.24 6.65 -7.71
N ASP A 79 8.68 7.78 -8.14
CA ASP A 79 8.84 9.04 -7.43
C ASP A 79 8.13 8.98 -6.08
N ALA A 80 8.70 9.67 -5.11
CA ALA A 80 8.12 9.77 -3.79
C ALA A 80 6.73 10.41 -3.84
N PHE A 81 5.81 9.86 -3.06
CA PHE A 81 4.51 10.44 -2.78
C PHE A 81 4.65 11.65 -1.84
N ASN A 82 3.72 12.60 -1.91
CA ASN A 82 3.51 13.59 -0.88
C ASN A 82 2.70 12.93 0.24
N PRO A 83 3.27 12.68 1.43
CA PRO A 83 2.55 11.98 2.46
C PRO A 83 1.43 12.85 3.06
N VAL A 84 0.35 12.23 3.54
CA VAL A 84 -0.70 12.89 4.34
C VAL A 84 -0.08 13.53 5.58
N SER A 85 0.86 12.83 6.21
CA SER A 85 1.68 13.30 7.31
C SER A 85 2.95 12.47 7.37
N PHE A 86 4.05 13.05 7.86
CA PHE A 86 5.18 12.25 8.34
C PHE A 86 4.77 11.40 9.56
N PRO A 87 5.54 10.36 9.94
CA PRO A 87 5.26 9.54 11.11
C PRO A 87 5.11 10.39 12.38
N LYS A 88 3.96 10.29 13.04
CA LYS A 88 3.67 11.01 14.28
C LYS A 88 3.92 10.18 15.55
N GLY A 89 4.37 8.94 15.41
CA GLY A 89 4.52 8.00 16.51
C GLY A 89 3.18 7.50 17.04
N ILE A 90 3.18 7.07 18.30
CA ILE A 90 1.97 6.72 19.04
C ILE A 90 1.32 8.00 19.57
N PRO A 91 0.00 8.20 19.43
CA PRO A 91 -0.64 9.38 19.99
C PRO A 91 -0.61 9.35 21.52
N TYR A 92 -0.40 10.52 22.14
CA TYR A 92 -0.37 10.67 23.60
C TYR A 92 -1.64 10.19 24.32
N ASN A 93 -2.77 10.16 23.61
CA ASN A 93 -4.07 9.73 24.10
C ASN A 93 -4.53 8.39 23.48
N ALA A 94 -3.57 7.52 23.16
CA ALA A 94 -3.85 6.15 22.78
C ALA A 94 -4.66 5.44 23.87
N SER A 95 -5.64 4.62 23.48
CA SER A 95 -6.34 3.77 24.43
C SER A 95 -5.44 2.65 24.96
N GLU A 96 -5.75 2.13 26.15
CA GLU A 96 -5.07 0.93 26.67
C GLU A 96 -5.23 -0.26 25.74
N GLU A 97 -6.40 -0.36 25.09
CA GLU A 97 -6.69 -1.41 24.11
C GLU A 97 -5.73 -1.34 22.92
N PHE A 98 -5.46 -0.14 22.39
CA PHE A 98 -4.45 0.05 21.33
C PHE A 98 -3.05 -0.36 21.81
N LEU A 99 -2.63 0.10 23.00
CA LEU A 99 -1.29 -0.19 23.51
C LEU A 99 -1.06 -1.70 23.67
N LYS A 100 -2.05 -2.43 24.19
CA LYS A 100 -2.01 -3.89 24.31
C LYS A 100 -1.88 -4.58 22.96
N VAL A 101 -2.62 -4.12 21.94
CA VAL A 101 -2.52 -4.70 20.59
C VAL A 101 -1.19 -4.36 19.94
N ARG A 102 -0.68 -3.13 20.12
CA ARG A 102 0.61 -2.69 19.59
C ARG A 102 1.78 -3.54 20.11
N GLU A 103 1.74 -3.93 21.39
CA GLU A 103 2.73 -4.84 21.97
C GLU A 103 2.78 -6.19 21.23
N THR A 104 1.65 -6.70 20.75
CA THR A 104 1.61 -7.97 20.00
C THR A 104 2.23 -7.92 18.60
N TRP A 105 2.43 -6.72 18.04
CA TRP A 105 3.08 -6.55 16.75
C TRP A 105 4.60 -6.56 16.82
N ASP A 106 5.18 -6.45 18.02
CA ASP A 106 6.63 -6.56 18.27
C ASP A 106 7.48 -5.81 17.22
N ILE A 107 8.39 -6.52 16.53
CA ILE A 107 9.31 -5.99 15.51
C ILE A 107 8.61 -5.54 14.22
N ASP A 108 7.42 -6.08 13.92
CA ASP A 108 6.66 -5.72 12.72
C ASP A 108 6.03 -4.31 12.85
N GLY A 109 5.84 -3.81 14.08
CA GLY A 109 5.32 -2.49 14.37
C GLY A 109 6.32 -1.32 14.28
N HIS A 110 7.38 -1.39 13.47
CA HIS A 110 8.54 -0.50 13.56
C HIS A 110 8.37 0.95 13.06
N SER A 111 7.23 1.31 12.44
CA SER A 111 6.96 2.67 11.92
C SER A 111 5.61 3.18 12.42
N ASP A 112 5.58 3.64 13.66
CA ASP A 112 4.36 4.06 14.33
C ASP A 112 3.86 5.44 13.84
N SER A 113 2.59 5.53 13.45
CA SER A 113 1.94 6.79 13.09
C SER A 113 0.43 6.70 13.34
N TYR A 114 -0.23 7.86 13.31
CA TYR A 114 -1.68 7.99 13.41
C TYR A 114 -2.18 9.04 12.43
N LEU A 115 -3.42 8.90 11.97
CA LEU A 115 -4.14 9.88 11.17
C LEU A 115 -5.57 10.04 11.68
N THR A 116 -6.09 11.24 11.53
CA THR A 116 -7.50 11.56 11.78
C THR A 116 -8.30 11.37 10.51
N LEU A 117 -9.60 11.07 10.65
CA LEU A 117 -10.48 11.04 9.48
C LEU A 117 -10.53 12.38 8.73
N LYS A 118 -10.31 13.50 9.44
CA LYS A 118 -10.23 14.83 8.82
C LYS A 118 -9.02 14.92 7.89
N GLU A 119 -7.83 14.55 8.35
CA GLU A 119 -6.61 14.51 7.52
C GLU A 119 -6.83 13.66 6.26
N LEU A 120 -7.43 12.47 6.40
CA LEU A 120 -7.71 11.60 5.25
C LEU A 120 -8.75 12.17 4.27
N ARG A 121 -9.75 12.93 4.76
CA ARG A 121 -10.79 13.54 3.93
C ARG A 121 -10.32 14.79 3.20
N ASP A 122 -9.47 15.58 3.85
CA ASP A 122 -8.97 16.84 3.31
C ASP A 122 -7.77 16.66 2.39
N PHE A 123 -7.14 15.48 2.42
CA PHE A 123 -6.01 15.16 1.56
C PHE A 123 -6.42 15.08 0.08
N ASN A 124 -5.58 15.61 -0.80
CA ASN A 124 -5.80 15.58 -2.24
C ASN A 124 -5.39 14.21 -2.82
N TRP A 125 -6.36 13.36 -3.12
CA TRP A 125 -6.12 12.01 -3.67
C TRP A 125 -6.02 11.96 -5.20
N ASP A 126 -6.25 13.08 -5.88
CA ASP A 126 -6.14 13.19 -7.34
C ASP A 126 -4.71 13.56 -7.79
N GLN A 127 -3.79 13.69 -6.83
CA GLN A 127 -2.37 13.83 -7.10
C GLN A 127 -1.84 12.66 -7.92
N LYS A 128 -0.83 12.95 -8.73
CA LYS A 128 -0.16 11.98 -9.59
C LYS A 128 1.28 11.77 -9.16
N THR A 129 1.82 10.59 -9.46
CA THR A 129 3.24 10.26 -9.31
C THR A 129 3.65 9.32 -10.42
N MET A 130 4.95 9.16 -10.62
CA MET A 130 5.52 8.15 -11.52
C MET A 130 5.84 6.87 -10.75
N LYS A 131 5.46 5.72 -11.31
CA LYS A 131 5.93 4.41 -10.86
C LYS A 131 6.87 3.82 -11.89
N ARG A 132 7.81 3.00 -11.43
CA ARG A 132 8.84 2.38 -12.26
C ARG A 132 8.94 0.91 -11.95
N GLY A 133 9.24 0.10 -12.96
CA GLY A 133 9.42 -1.33 -12.74
C GLY A 133 10.03 -2.06 -13.93
N PHE A 134 10.71 -3.17 -13.65
CA PHE A 134 11.20 -4.07 -14.69
C PHE A 134 10.08 -5.02 -15.14
N VAL A 135 9.88 -5.07 -16.46
CA VAL A 135 8.96 -5.99 -17.14
C VAL A 135 9.71 -6.80 -18.19
N ASP A 136 9.25 -8.02 -18.44
CA ASP A 136 9.74 -8.87 -19.52
C ASP A 136 9.08 -8.49 -20.86
N GLU A 137 9.32 -9.28 -21.91
CA GLU A 137 8.74 -9.06 -23.24
C GLU A 137 7.20 -9.06 -23.25
N GLU A 138 6.56 -9.93 -22.45
CA GLU A 138 5.10 -10.02 -22.38
C GLU A 138 4.52 -8.84 -21.60
N GLY A 139 5.13 -8.50 -20.47
CA GLY A 139 4.78 -7.32 -19.70
C GLY A 139 4.97 -6.02 -20.49
N TYR A 140 6.04 -5.90 -21.29
CA TYR A 140 6.25 -4.75 -22.17
C TYR A 140 5.18 -4.66 -23.27
N LYS A 141 4.82 -5.79 -23.90
CA LYS A 141 3.71 -5.84 -24.88
C LYS A 141 2.39 -5.37 -24.27
N GLU A 142 2.13 -5.73 -23.01
CA GLU A 142 0.92 -5.29 -22.32
C GLU A 142 0.98 -3.81 -21.97
N PHE A 143 2.14 -3.34 -21.46
CA PHE A 143 2.38 -1.94 -21.18
C PHE A 143 2.15 -1.04 -22.40
N LEU A 144 2.58 -1.45 -23.60
CA LEU A 144 2.33 -0.70 -24.84
C LEU A 144 0.83 -0.55 -25.18
N LYS A 145 -0.04 -1.46 -24.70
CA LYS A 145 -1.49 -1.39 -24.95
C LYS A 145 -2.24 -0.57 -23.91
N THR A 146 -1.85 -0.71 -22.64
CA THR A 146 -2.62 -0.19 -21.51
C THR A 146 -2.00 1.07 -20.93
N ASN A 147 -0.69 1.28 -21.13
CA ASN A 147 0.13 2.23 -20.39
C ASN A 147 0.11 1.97 -18.86
N GLU A 148 -0.17 0.73 -18.47
CA GLU A 148 -0.25 0.27 -17.08
C GLU A 148 0.79 -0.84 -16.82
N VAL A 149 1.28 -0.90 -15.58
CA VAL A 149 2.26 -1.90 -15.14
C VAL A 149 1.60 -2.84 -14.12
N ASN A 150 0.90 -3.86 -14.64
CA ASN A 150 0.08 -4.76 -13.83
C ASN A 150 0.87 -5.87 -13.13
N SER A 151 2.05 -6.22 -13.64
CA SER A 151 2.99 -7.17 -13.04
C SER A 151 4.41 -6.73 -13.37
N TRP A 152 5.23 -6.53 -12.35
CA TRP A 152 6.60 -6.05 -12.50
C TRP A 152 7.44 -6.45 -11.30
N SER A 153 8.76 -6.32 -11.48
CA SER A 153 9.74 -6.52 -10.42
C SER A 153 10.47 -5.21 -10.15
N THR A 154 10.66 -4.89 -8.87
CA THR A 154 11.43 -3.70 -8.46
C THR A 154 12.86 -3.74 -8.99
N ASP A 155 13.42 -4.93 -9.06
CA ASP A 155 14.67 -5.17 -9.77
C ASP A 155 14.71 -6.63 -10.25
N VAL A 156 15.59 -6.93 -11.19
CA VAL A 156 15.85 -8.28 -11.71
C VAL A 156 17.34 -8.59 -11.65
N PHE A 157 17.67 -9.77 -11.12
CA PHE A 157 19.05 -10.24 -10.90
C PHE A 157 19.24 -11.65 -11.46
N GLY A 158 20.50 -12.09 -11.54
CA GLY A 158 20.88 -13.42 -12.05
C GLY A 158 21.27 -13.39 -13.52
N ASN A 159 21.06 -14.50 -14.23
CA ASN A 159 21.40 -14.61 -15.66
C ASN A 159 20.31 -14.00 -16.56
N VAL A 160 20.08 -12.69 -16.40
CA VAL A 160 19.07 -11.92 -17.15
C VAL A 160 19.74 -10.81 -17.96
N GLY A 161 19.08 -10.32 -19.00
CA GLY A 161 19.51 -9.13 -19.74
C GLY A 161 18.62 -7.95 -19.42
N LYS A 162 19.21 -6.81 -19.08
CA LYS A 162 18.48 -5.53 -19.00
C LYS A 162 18.78 -4.76 -20.27
N ILE A 163 17.75 -4.38 -21.02
CA ILE A 163 17.86 -3.68 -22.30
C ILE A 163 17.05 -2.39 -22.27
N SER A 164 17.33 -1.46 -23.20
CA SER A 164 16.58 -0.22 -23.35
C SER A 164 15.14 -0.48 -23.83
N ASN A 165 14.25 0.50 -23.68
CA ASN A 165 12.88 0.41 -24.23
C ASN A 165 12.92 0.28 -25.76
N ASP A 166 13.84 0.99 -26.43
CA ASP A 166 14.02 0.89 -27.89
C ASP A 166 14.45 -0.53 -28.30
N ASP A 167 15.41 -1.13 -27.60
CA ASP A 167 15.83 -2.51 -27.85
C ASP A 167 14.71 -3.51 -27.55
N MET A 168 13.94 -3.27 -26.48
CA MET A 168 12.78 -4.11 -26.14
C MET A 168 11.70 -4.01 -27.21
N GLU A 169 11.45 -2.83 -27.78
CA GLU A 169 10.52 -2.65 -28.90
C GLU A 169 11.02 -3.37 -30.17
N LEU A 170 12.31 -3.30 -30.47
CA LEU A 170 12.92 -4.05 -31.56
C LEU A 170 12.84 -5.57 -31.33
N LEU A 171 13.03 -6.02 -30.09
CA LEU A 171 12.91 -7.44 -29.70
C LEU A 171 11.48 -7.94 -29.88
N VAL A 172 10.51 -7.22 -29.31
CA VAL A 172 9.07 -7.54 -29.38
C VAL A 172 8.55 -7.52 -30.82
N SER A 173 9.08 -6.65 -31.68
CA SER A 173 8.75 -6.60 -33.11
C SER A 173 9.50 -7.64 -33.97
N GLY A 174 10.37 -8.45 -33.37
CA GLY A 174 11.17 -9.47 -34.06
C GLY A 174 12.32 -8.92 -34.91
N LYS A 175 12.63 -7.63 -34.77
CA LYS A 175 13.71 -6.93 -35.49
C LYS A 175 15.07 -7.04 -34.80
N LEU A 176 15.07 -7.33 -33.50
CA LEU A 176 16.26 -7.64 -32.72
C LEU A 176 16.25 -9.13 -32.35
N LYS A 177 17.38 -9.82 -32.57
CA LYS A 177 17.60 -11.19 -32.12
C LYS A 177 18.69 -11.19 -31.07
N LEU A 178 18.33 -11.55 -29.85
CA LEU A 178 19.27 -11.64 -28.74
C LEU A 178 19.66 -13.09 -28.45
N THR A 179 20.57 -13.29 -27.50
CA THR A 179 21.02 -14.63 -27.10
C THR A 179 19.83 -15.52 -26.75
N PRO A 180 19.68 -16.69 -27.39
CA PRO A 180 18.60 -17.62 -27.10
C PRO A 180 18.60 -18.05 -25.62
N PHE A 181 17.41 -18.30 -25.07
CA PHE A 181 17.19 -18.82 -23.70
C PHE A 181 17.63 -17.89 -22.55
N LYS A 182 18.08 -16.67 -22.85
CA LYS A 182 18.30 -15.62 -21.85
C LYS A 182 17.04 -14.74 -21.77
N PRO A 183 16.41 -14.57 -20.59
CA PRO A 183 15.28 -13.65 -20.45
C PRO A 183 15.78 -12.20 -20.46
N TYR A 184 15.01 -11.32 -21.12
CA TYR A 184 15.31 -9.89 -21.20
C TYR A 184 14.21 -9.08 -20.55
N TYR A 185 14.63 -8.00 -19.89
CA TYR A 185 13.77 -7.07 -19.18
C TYR A 185 14.10 -5.64 -19.58
N THR A 186 13.12 -4.77 -19.51
CA THR A 186 13.32 -3.33 -19.61
C THR A 186 12.58 -2.62 -18.49
N GLN A 187 13.02 -1.41 -18.15
CA GLN A 187 12.37 -0.61 -17.12
C GLN A 187 11.34 0.31 -17.78
N VAL A 188 10.09 0.17 -17.37
CA VAL A 188 8.99 1.02 -17.79
C VAL A 188 8.64 2.00 -16.68
N GLU A 189 8.09 3.15 -17.07
CA GLU A 189 7.54 4.13 -16.14
C GLU A 189 6.08 4.42 -16.50
N CYS A 190 5.21 4.54 -15.51
CA CYS A 190 3.82 4.92 -15.71
C CYS A 190 3.36 5.99 -14.70
N GLU A 191 2.56 6.93 -15.17
CA GLU A 191 1.91 7.90 -14.31
C GLU A 191 0.68 7.26 -13.65
N VAL A 192 0.59 7.34 -12.32
CA VAL A 192 -0.54 6.83 -11.54
C VAL A 192 -1.12 7.92 -10.66
N THR A 193 -2.41 7.78 -10.30
CA THR A 193 -3.05 8.64 -9.30
C THR A 193 -3.00 7.99 -7.92
N TYR A 194 -2.99 8.81 -6.87
CA TYR A 194 -2.98 8.31 -5.49
C TYR A 194 -4.26 7.54 -5.18
N THR A 195 -5.39 7.95 -5.78
CA THR A 195 -6.66 7.25 -5.71
C THR A 195 -6.56 5.81 -6.22
N VAL A 196 -5.87 5.58 -7.34
CA VAL A 196 -5.68 4.22 -7.89
C VAL A 196 -4.81 3.37 -6.96
N GLU A 197 -3.69 3.92 -6.49
CA GLU A 197 -2.75 3.19 -5.61
C GLU A 197 -3.36 2.87 -4.23
N ALA A 198 -4.24 3.75 -3.73
CA ALA A 198 -4.96 3.56 -2.48
C ALA A 198 -6.37 2.95 -2.67
N ALA A 199 -6.75 2.53 -3.88
CA ALA A 199 -8.11 2.07 -4.17
C ALA A 199 -8.54 0.89 -3.29
N TRP A 200 -7.63 -0.06 -3.05
CA TRP A 200 -7.92 -1.21 -2.18
C TRP A 200 -8.08 -0.79 -0.71
N PHE A 201 -7.24 0.15 -0.25
CA PHE A 201 -7.36 0.76 1.08
C PHE A 201 -8.70 1.46 1.24
N PHE A 202 -9.16 2.19 0.23
CA PHE A 202 -10.48 2.79 0.24
C PHE A 202 -11.60 1.76 0.16
N GLY A 203 -11.56 0.79 -0.75
CA GLY A 203 -12.62 -0.21 -0.87
C GLY A 203 -12.91 -0.93 0.45
N LYS A 204 -11.86 -1.33 1.17
CA LYS A 204 -11.97 -2.01 2.46
C LYS A 204 -12.27 -1.04 3.61
N SER A 205 -11.44 -0.01 3.77
CA SER A 205 -11.50 0.89 4.94
C SER A 205 -12.64 1.92 4.84
N PHE A 206 -12.95 2.44 3.65
CA PHE A 206 -14.01 3.44 3.49
C PHE A 206 -15.42 2.86 3.64
N THR A 207 -15.61 1.57 3.40
CA THR A 207 -16.85 0.88 3.79
C THR A 207 -17.06 0.96 5.30
N LEU A 208 -15.99 0.76 6.09
CA LEU A 208 -16.01 1.01 7.52
C LEU A 208 -16.23 2.50 7.83
N PHE A 209 -15.57 3.41 7.11
CA PHE A 209 -15.66 4.86 7.36
C PHE A 209 -17.02 5.47 7.02
N ARG A 210 -17.72 4.90 6.05
CA ARG A 210 -19.09 5.29 5.67
C ARG A 210 -20.13 4.85 6.71
N ARG A 211 -19.88 3.75 7.43
CA ARG A 211 -20.67 3.35 8.61
C ARG A 211 -20.47 4.31 9.80
N PHE A 212 -19.58 5.29 9.64
CA PHE A 212 -19.29 6.35 10.59
C PHE A 212 -19.84 7.73 10.19
N ARG A 213 -20.92 7.75 9.41
CA ARG A 213 -21.73 8.94 9.11
C ARG A 213 -22.93 9.01 10.03
#